data_AF-K2C1E7-F1
#
_entry.id   AF-K2C1E7-F1
#
_cell.length_a   1.000
_cell.length_b   1.000
_cell.length_c   1.000
_cell.angle_alpha   90.00
_cell.angle_beta   90.00
_cell.angle_gamma   90.00
#
_symmetry.space_group_name_H-M   'P 1'
#
loop_
_entity.id
_entity.type
_entity.pdbx_description
1 polymer ?
#
loop_
_entity_poly.entity_id
_entity_poly.type
_entity_poly.pdbx_seq_one_letter_code
_entity_poly.pdbx_strand_id
1 'polypeptide(L)' 'MHEAAAFIALSYLIGSIPTAFLFGKILKNVDIRKEGSGNIGASNALRVLGAKIGVMVMAFDIFKGFFPLYLAKIKAAPGA' A
#
# COMPACT_ATOMS: atom_id res chain seq x y z
N MET A 1 -25.93 6.26 4.08
CA MET A 1 -24.89 7.07 3.39
C MET A 1 -23.64 7.27 4.24
N HIS A 2 -23.75 7.63 5.53
CA HIS A 2 -22.59 7.90 6.40
C HIS A 2 -21.61 6.73 6.53
N GLU A 3 -22.09 5.48 6.65
CA GLU A 3 -21.21 4.32 6.78
C GLU A 3 -20.37 4.04 5.53
N ALA A 4 -20.97 4.21 4.35
CA ALA A 4 -20.25 4.05 3.09
C ALA A 4 -19.17 5.12 2.93
N ALA A 5 -19.47 6.37 3.31
CA ALA A 5 -18.49 7.45 3.31
C ALA A 5 -17.32 7.17 4.26
N ALA A 6 -17.60 6.70 5.49
CA ALA A 6 -16.56 6.30 6.44
C ALA A 6 -15.69 5.16 5.88
N PHE A 7 -16.30 4.19 5.21
CA PHE A 7 -15.58 3.07 4.60
C PHE A 7 -14.67 3.52 3.45
N ILE A 8 -15.15 4.40 2.57
CA ILE A 8 -14.36 4.98 1.49
C ILE A 8 -13.18 5.77 2.06
N ALA A 9 -13.43 6.60 3.09
CA ALA A 9 -12.39 7.37 3.75
C ALA A 9 -11.31 6.44 4.35
N LEU A 10 -11.70 5.38 5.06
CA LEU A 10 -10.76 4.43 5.63
C LEU A 10 -9.97 3.70 4.53
N SER A 11 -10.63 3.27 3.46
CA SER A 11 -9.99 2.62 2.30
C SER A 11 -8.94 3.53 1.66
N TYR A 12 -9.27 4.81 1.49
CA TYR A 12 -8.35 5.82 0.95
C TYR A 12 -7.13 6.02 1.86
N LEU A 13 -7.34 6.14 3.17
CA LEU A 13 -6.25 6.32 4.14
C LEU A 13 -5.30 5.12 4.15
N ILE A 14 -5.83 3.90 4.16
CA ILE A 14 -5.04 2.66 4.10
C ILE A 14 -4.26 2.58 2.78
N GLY A 15 -4.92 2.85 1.65
CA GLY A 15 -4.28 2.82 0.33
C GLY A 15 -3.20 3.90 0.13
N SER A 16 -3.35 5.05 0.79
CA SER A 16 -2.43 6.19 0.65
C SER A 16 -1.11 6.04 1.42
N ILE A 17 -0.94 4.96 2.19
CA ILE A 17 0.32 4.69 2.89
C ILE A 17 1.45 4.48 1.87
N PRO A 18 2.50 5.33 1.85
CA PRO A 18 3.55 5.27 0.84
C PRO A 18 4.63 4.25 1.23
N THR A 19 4.29 2.95 1.17
CA THR A 19 5.10 1.84 1.68
C THR A 19 6.55 1.86 1.20
N ALA A 20 6.79 2.06 -0.10
CA ALA A 20 8.14 2.07 -0.65
C ALA A 20 9.00 3.20 -0.10
N PHE A 21 8.41 4.38 0.09
CA PHE A 21 9.10 5.53 0.70
C PHE A 21 9.40 5.28 2.17
N LEU A 22 8.42 4.77 2.93
CA LEU A 22 8.62 4.44 4.34
C LEU A 22 9.73 3.39 4.52
N PHE A 23 9.69 2.31 3.73
CA PHE A 23 10.70 1.27 3.82
C PHE A 23 12.08 1.74 3.36
N GLY A 24 12.15 2.56 2.30
CA GLY A 24 13.41 3.17 1.88
C GLY A 24 14.01 4.03 2.98
N LYS A 25 13.20 4.91 3.58
CA LYS A 25 13.65 5.85 4.60
C LYS A 25 14.01 5.16 5.92
N ILE A 26 13.21 4.19 6.38
CA ILE A 26 13.40 3.55 7.69
C ILE A 26 14.44 2.42 7.63
N LEU A 27 14.41 1.58 6.60
CA LEU A 27 15.25 0.37 6.56
C LEU A 27 16.60 0.57 5.86
N LYS A 28 16.70 1.59 5.00
CA LYS A 28 17.89 1.86 4.18
C LYS A 28 18.40 3.29 4.26
N ASN A 29 17.68 4.18 4.95
CA ASN A 29 17.97 5.63 4.98
C ASN A 29 18.08 6.26 3.58
N VAL A 30 17.24 5.78 2.64
CA VAL A 30 17.20 6.23 1.25
C VAL A 30 15.85 6.89 0.95
N ASP A 31 15.87 8.08 0.34
CA ASP A 31 14.66 8.69 -0.23
C ASP A 31 14.42 8.14 -1.63
N ILE A 32 13.59 7.09 -1.74
CA ILE A 32 13.30 6.41 -3.01
C ILE A 32 12.75 7.32 -4.11
N ARG A 33 12.20 8.49 -3.76
CA ARG A 33 11.66 9.46 -4.74
C ARG A 33 12.75 10.16 -5.53
N LYS A 34 13.98 10.14 -5.03
CA LYS A 34 15.16 10.72 -5.66
C LYS A 34 16.02 9.69 -6.40
N GLU A 35 15.67 8.41 -6.29
CA GLU A 35 16.48 7.30 -6.76
C GLU A 35 15.73 6.45 -7.81
N GLY A 36 16.50 5.78 -8.68
CA GLY A 36 15.95 4.92 -9.72
C GLY A 36 15.00 5.67 -10.65
N SER A 37 13.75 5.24 -10.76
CA SER A 37 12.73 5.95 -11.56
C SER A 37 11.96 7.03 -10.78
N GLY A 38 12.27 7.23 -9.49
CA GLY A 38 11.55 8.16 -8.61
C GLY A 38 10.14 7.72 -8.19
N ASN A 39 9.62 6.60 -8.73
CA ASN A 39 8.30 6.07 -8.35
C ASN A 39 8.35 5.40 -6.96
N ILE A 40 7.27 5.54 -6.20
CA ILE A 40 7.11 4.97 -4.85
C ILE A 40 6.44 3.59 -4.84
N GLY A 41 6.63 2.81 -5.91
CA GLY A 41 6.05 1.48 -6.06
C GLY A 41 7.08 0.35 -5.92
N ALA A 42 6.59 -0.89 -5.87
CA ALA A 42 7.39 -2.10 -5.72
C ALA A 42 8.51 -2.24 -6.75
N SER A 43 8.29 -1.89 -8.02
CA SER A 43 9.31 -2.02 -9.08
C SER A 43 10.53 -1.12 -8.83
N ASN A 44 10.32 0.10 -8.34
CA ASN A 44 11.46 0.97 -8.00
C ASN A 44 12.10 0.53 -6.67
N ALA A 45 11.31 0.03 -5.72
CA ALA A 45 11.84 -0.53 -4.48
C ALA A 45 12.71 -1.77 -4.74
N LEU A 46 12.32 -2.64 -5.68
CA LEU A 46 13.13 -3.76 -6.14
C LEU A 46 14.48 -3.29 -6.71
N ARG A 47 14.46 -2.24 -7.53
CA ARG A 47 15.66 -1.66 -8.16
C ARG A 47 16.59 -0.98 -7.15
N VAL A 48 16.04 -0.15 -6.27
CA VAL A 48 16.82 0.75 -5.39
C VAL A 48 17.10 0.13 -4.02
N LEU A 49 16.12 -0.57 -3.45
CA LEU A 49 16.18 -1.10 -2.07
C LEU A 49 16.49 -2.60 -2.01
N GLY A 50 16.50 -3.27 -3.18
CA GLY A 50 16.81 -4.69 -3.36
C GLY A 50 15.59 -5.61 -3.27
N ALA A 51 15.78 -6.87 -3.67
CA ALA A 51 14.71 -7.85 -3.85
C ALA A 51 13.84 -8.07 -2.62
N LYS A 52 14.47 -8.25 -1.44
CA LYS A 52 13.75 -8.47 -0.19
C LYS A 52 12.78 -7.31 0.11
N ILE A 53 13.23 -6.06 0.01
CA ILE A 53 12.39 -4.89 0.29
C ILE A 53 11.35 -4.69 -0.81
N GLY A 54 11.72 -4.85 -2.08
CA GLY A 54 10.78 -4.77 -3.20
C GLY A 54 9.59 -5.72 -3.08
N VAL A 55 9.84 -6.98 -2.70
CA VAL A 55 8.78 -7.98 -2.47
C VAL A 55 7.90 -7.61 -1.28
N MET A 56 8.49 -7.12 -0.18
CA MET A 56 7.70 -6.65 0.96
C MET A 56 6.80 -5.47 0.57
N VAL A 57 7.32 -4.48 -0.16
CA VAL A 57 6.51 -3.35 -0.68
C VAL A 57 5.36 -3.86 -1.53
N MET A 58 5.62 -4.80 -2.45
CA MET A 58 4.59 -5.39 -3.30
C MET A 58 3.48 -6.07 -2.48
N ALA A 59 3.86 -6.88 -1.48
CA ALA A 59 2.88 -7.56 -0.62
C ALA A 59 2.01 -6.56 0.15
N PHE A 60 2.59 -5.50 0.71
CA PHE A 60 1.86 -4.45 1.41
C PHE A 60 0.96 -3.63 0.48
N ASP A 61 1.41 -3.30 -0.73
CA ASP A 61 0.63 -2.53 -1.69
C ASP A 61 -0.55 -3.34 -2.24
N ILE A 62 -0.40 -4.65 -2.40
CA ILE A 62 -1.51 -5.57 -2.69
C ILE A 62 -2.45 -5.64 -1.50
N PHE A 63 -1.92 -5.85 -0.29
CA PHE A 63 -2.72 -6.00 0.92
C PHE A 63 -3.59 -4.75 1.19
N LYS A 64 -3.02 -3.56 1.11
CA LYS A 64 -3.74 -2.31 1.39
C LYS A 64 -4.85 -2.00 0.37
N GLY A 65 -4.74 -2.54 -0.85
CA GLY A 65 -5.81 -2.48 -1.85
C GLY A 65 -6.86 -3.58 -1.67
N PHE A 66 -6.42 -4.79 -1.36
CA PHE A 66 -7.30 -5.95 -1.18
C PHE A 66 -8.15 -5.88 0.09
N PHE A 67 -7.54 -5.52 1.22
CA PHE A 67 -8.17 -5.60 2.54
C PHE A 67 -9.47 -4.79 2.65
N PRO A 68 -9.54 -3.52 2.20
CA PRO A 68 -10.80 -2.78 2.22
C PRO A 68 -11.85 -3.37 1.27
N LEU A 69 -11.45 -3.89 0.11
CA LEU A 69 -12.40 -4.53 -0.81
C LEU A 69 -13.00 -5.81 -0.22
N TYR A 70 -12.18 -6.61 0.46
CA TYR A 70 -12.62 -7.83 1.14
C TYR A 70 -13.61 -7.52 2.27
N LEU A 71 -13.32 -6.51 3.10
CA LEU A 71 -14.23 -6.06 4.14
C LEU A 71 -15.56 -5.52 3.58
N ALA A 72 -15.51 -4.78 2.47
CA ALA A 72 -16.72 -4.31 1.78
C ALA A 72 -17.58 -5.49 1.31
N LYS A 73 -16.95 -6.52 0.73
CA LYS A 73 -17.65 -7.73 0.28
C LYS A 73 -18.36 -8.45 1.44
N ILE A 74 -17.69 -8.63 2.59
CA ILE A 74 -18.31 -9.27 3.75
C ILE A 74 -19.50 -8.46 4.25
N LYS A 75 -19.37 -7.12 4.32
CA LYS A 75 -20.45 -6.24 4.77
C LYS A 75 -21.62 -6.15 3.78
N ALA A 76 -21.34 -6.25 2.49
CA ALA A 76 -22.33 -6.16 1.42
C ALA A 76 -23.06 -7.48 1.16
N ALA A 77 -22.58 -8.61 1.68
CA ALA A 77 -23.27 -9.89 1.57
C ALA A 77 -24.52 -9.88 2.46
N PRO A 78 -25.75 -9.88 1.90
CA PRO A 78 -26.96 -10.03 2.69
C PRO A 78 -27.08 -11.51 3.09
N GLY A 79 -27.01 -11.81 4.38
CA GLY A 79 -27.38 -13.12 4.94
C GLY A 79 -26.33 -14.23 4.83
N ALA A 80 -25.26 -14.14 5.61
CA ALA A 80 -24.63 -15.35 6.17
C ALA A 80 -25.34 -15.71 7.48
#